data_AF-K0S3U0-F1
#
_entry.id   AF-K0S3U0-F1
#
_cell.length_a   1.000
_cell.length_b   1.000
_cell.length_c   1.000
_cell.angle_alpha   90.00
_cell.angle_beta   90.00
_cell.angle_gamma   90.00
#
_symmetry.space_group_name_H-M   'P 1'
#
loop_
_entity.id
_entity.type
_entity.pdbx_description
1 polymer ?
#
loop_
_entity_poly.entity_id
_entity_poly.type
_entity_poly.pdbx_seq_one_letter_code
_entity_poly.pdbx_strand_id
1 'polypeptide(L)'
;MLSDSSADDMGDEEALVIVRAAGFSEGEVILYERLGMSEMLLEEYARDGGEGARRKMLALGRKDPELLVEVISRLVGMAAEGRPGQDAYQDESSVDSETDGGPLLRDVGESLLIARERGDIHPVRVLRTLAGESHGRFGSDAGGSGPSVPLSVALDYVGSVLDDSAGAIDRLKSNVEEYSKLCGEMEREIASLLSTSAGGTDSDRAKDRSGGLSDVEIDGMYSHLQRLEEEGDRLAKSSYGPRMSERTEEDFWRELSESDPFETVCFYLASGHMGNI
;
A
#
# COMPACT_ATOMS: atom_id res chain seq x y z
N MET A 1 38.62 -26.12 38.84
CA MET A 1 37.26 -26.61 38.55
C MET A 1 36.43 -26.39 39.79
N LEU A 2 35.16 -25.98 39.63
CA LEU A 2 34.32 -25.18 40.55
C LEU A 2 34.64 -23.68 40.38
N SER A 3 33.78 -22.82 39.85
CA SER A 3 32.32 -22.81 39.79
C SER A 3 31.84 -22.09 38.53
N ASP A 4 30.92 -22.72 37.79
CA ASP A 4 30.07 -22.08 36.78
C ASP A 4 29.30 -20.94 37.45
N SER A 5 29.65 -19.70 37.11
CA SER A 5 28.85 -18.53 37.42
C SER A 5 27.86 -18.29 36.28
N SER A 6 26.83 -19.12 36.19
CA SER A 6 25.57 -18.68 35.59
C SER A 6 24.94 -17.69 36.57
N ALA A 7 25.43 -16.45 36.57
CA ALA A 7 24.59 -15.35 36.97
C ALA A 7 23.41 -15.42 36.00
N ASP A 8 22.26 -15.89 36.48
CA ASP A 8 20.98 -15.86 35.78
C ASP A 8 20.82 -14.45 35.22
N ASP A 9 20.96 -14.32 33.90
CA ASP A 9 20.58 -13.13 33.17
C ASP A 9 19.07 -13.03 33.32
N MET A 10 18.64 -12.25 34.32
CA MET A 10 17.23 -11.90 34.52
C MET A 10 16.70 -11.35 33.20
N GLY A 11 15.68 -12.00 32.64
CA GLY A 11 15.15 -11.62 31.34
C GLY A 11 14.53 -10.22 31.37
N ASP A 12 14.55 -9.50 30.25
CA ASP A 12 13.97 -8.16 30.15
C ASP A 12 12.47 -8.13 30.55
N GLU A 13 11.74 -9.24 30.36
CA GLU A 13 10.35 -9.42 30.81
C GLU A 13 10.22 -9.55 32.34
N GLU A 14 11.14 -10.27 32.99
CA GLU A 14 11.17 -10.45 34.44
C GLU A 14 11.59 -9.15 35.14
N ALA A 15 12.55 -8.43 34.54
CA ALA A 15 12.94 -7.10 34.96
C ALA A 15 11.75 -6.12 34.87
N LEU A 16 10.91 -6.21 33.84
CA LEU A 16 9.74 -5.35 33.67
C LEU A 16 8.72 -5.55 34.79
N VAL A 17 8.47 -6.80 35.20
CA VAL A 17 7.57 -7.11 36.32
C VAL A 17 8.08 -6.49 37.63
N ILE A 18 9.39 -6.56 37.88
CA ILE A 18 10.01 -6.02 39.09
C ILE A 18 9.97 -4.49 39.09
N VAL A 19 10.32 -3.87 37.97
CA VAL A 19 10.32 -2.41 37.80
C VAL A 19 8.91 -1.85 37.97
N ARG A 20 7.89 -2.54 37.43
CA ARG A 20 6.48 -2.17 37.59
C ARG A 20 5.99 -2.34 39.02
N ALA A 21 6.39 -3.41 39.71
CA ALA A 21 6.09 -3.59 41.13
C ALA A 21 6.76 -2.52 42.01
N ALA A 22 7.90 -1.99 41.59
CA ALA A 22 8.61 -0.91 42.27
C ALA A 22 8.11 0.50 41.90
N GLY A 23 7.26 0.64 40.88
CA GLY A 23 6.74 1.93 40.41
C GLY A 23 7.80 2.84 39.78
N PHE A 24 8.85 2.26 39.19
CA PHE A 24 9.95 3.02 38.58
C PHE A 24 9.72 3.26 37.09
N SER A 25 8.96 4.33 36.77
CA SER A 25 8.49 4.64 35.40
C SER A 25 9.62 4.85 34.37
N GLU A 26 10.76 5.43 34.76
CA GLU A 26 11.90 5.60 33.84
C GLU A 26 12.49 4.24 33.40
N GLY A 27 12.50 3.26 34.31
CA GLY A 27 12.91 1.90 33.99
C GLY A 27 11.90 1.17 33.11
N GLU A 28 10.61 1.44 33.27
CA GLU A 28 9.55 0.86 32.42
C GLU A 28 9.72 1.30 30.97
N VAL A 29 9.97 2.59 30.73
CA VAL A 29 10.19 3.13 29.38
C VAL A 29 11.39 2.46 28.71
N ILE A 30 12.52 2.31 29.41
CA ILE A 30 13.73 1.66 28.86
C ILE A 30 13.43 0.21 28.49
N LEU A 31 12.68 -0.51 29.33
CA LEU A 31 12.33 -1.90 29.07
C LEU A 31 11.31 -2.03 27.94
N TYR A 32 10.35 -1.11 27.79
CA TYR A 32 9.45 -1.06 26.64
C TYR A 32 10.19 -0.81 25.33
N GLU A 33 11.22 0.05 25.32
CA GLU A 33 12.07 0.26 24.14
C GLU A 33 12.85 -1.01 23.78
N ARG A 34 13.41 -1.71 24.78
CA ARG A 34 14.19 -2.95 24.56
C ARG A 34 13.33 -4.12 24.10
N LEU A 35 12.13 -4.27 24.67
CA LEU A 35 11.17 -5.32 24.32
C LEU A 35 10.36 -5.01 23.05
N GLY A 36 10.48 -3.80 22.49
CA GLY A 36 9.72 -3.38 21.31
C GLY A 36 8.23 -3.17 21.55
N MET A 37 7.81 -2.95 22.81
CA MET A 37 6.41 -2.75 23.21
C MET A 37 5.94 -1.33 22.89
N SER A 38 5.75 -1.06 21.59
CA SER A 38 5.52 0.30 21.07
C SER A 38 4.20 0.93 21.52
N GLU A 39 3.15 0.14 21.72
CA GLU A 39 1.86 0.61 22.24
C GLU A 39 1.99 1.12 23.68
N MET A 40 2.57 0.30 24.58
CA MET A 40 2.80 0.68 25.99
C MET A 40 3.70 1.92 26.11
N LEU A 41 4.73 2.00 25.27
CA LEU A 41 5.63 3.14 25.20
C LEU A 41 4.88 4.43 24.80
N LEU A 42 3.96 4.33 23.85
CA LEU A 42 3.13 5.43 23.38
C LEU A 42 2.15 5.90 24.45
N GLU A 43 1.61 4.99 25.27
CA GLU A 43 0.78 5.35 26.43
C GLU A 43 1.55 6.12 27.50
N GLU A 44 2.78 5.68 27.82
CA GLU A 44 3.65 6.38 28.77
C GLU A 44 4.03 7.78 28.26
N TYR A 45 4.37 7.90 26.96
CA TYR A 45 4.68 9.20 26.37
C TYR A 45 3.46 10.13 26.28
N ALA A 46 2.27 9.59 26.00
CA ALA A 46 1.03 10.37 26.04
C ALA A 46 0.71 10.85 27.46
N ARG A 47 1.05 10.07 28.49
CA ARG A 47 0.84 10.45 29.90
C ARG A 47 1.81 11.52 30.38
N ASP A 48 3.07 11.47 29.93
CA ASP A 48 4.07 12.50 30.25
C ASP A 48 3.72 13.85 29.60
N GLY A 49 3.24 13.83 28.35
CA GLY A 49 2.75 15.02 27.62
C GLY A 49 3.81 16.09 27.30
N GLY A 50 5.04 15.93 27.83
CA GLY A 50 6.16 16.84 27.62
C GLY A 50 6.62 16.91 26.16
N GLU A 51 7.31 17.99 25.80
CA GLU A 51 7.81 18.18 24.43
C GLU A 51 8.73 17.03 23.98
N GLY A 52 9.59 16.54 24.88
CA GLY A 52 10.44 15.37 24.63
C GLY A 52 9.63 14.11 24.30
N ALA A 53 8.57 13.84 25.06
CA ALA A 53 7.70 12.69 24.83
C ALA A 53 6.94 12.80 23.50
N ARG A 54 6.38 13.98 23.17
CA ARG A 54 5.71 14.22 21.88
C ARG A 54 6.64 14.03 20.68
N ARG A 55 7.89 14.49 20.79
CA ARG A 55 8.91 14.25 19.75
C ARG A 55 9.24 12.77 19.58
N LYS A 56 9.33 12.02 20.68
CA LYS A 56 9.53 10.56 20.62
C LYS A 56 8.31 9.84 20.02
N MET A 57 7.09 10.27 20.33
CA MET A 57 5.86 9.75 19.70
C MET A 57 5.90 9.94 18.18
N LEU A 58 6.23 11.14 17.70
CA LEU A 58 6.40 11.39 16.25
C LEU A 58 7.48 10.50 15.63
N ALA A 59 8.59 10.27 16.34
CA ALA A 59 9.64 9.38 15.87
C ALA A 59 9.18 7.90 15.79
N LEU A 60 8.29 7.45 16.67
CA LEU A 60 7.68 6.12 16.60
C LEU A 60 6.68 6.00 15.44
N GLY A 61 5.83 7.01 15.25
CA GLY A 61 4.91 7.06 14.12
C GLY A 61 5.62 7.08 12.75
N ARG A 62 6.89 7.49 12.69
CA ARG A 62 7.71 7.36 11.47
C ARG A 62 8.14 5.92 11.15
N LYS A 63 7.99 4.97 12.07
CA LYS A 63 8.33 3.56 11.82
C LYS A 63 7.15 2.82 11.19
N ASP A 64 5.97 2.94 11.79
CA ASP A 64 4.78 2.18 11.44
C ASP A 64 3.58 3.11 11.13
N PRO A 65 2.90 2.96 9.97
CA PRO A 65 1.69 3.74 9.66
C PRO A 65 0.55 3.54 10.68
N GLU A 66 0.42 2.36 11.28
CA GLU A 66 -0.63 2.09 12.27
C GLU A 66 -0.39 2.89 13.56
N LEU A 67 0.87 2.87 14.04
CA LEU A 67 1.29 3.70 15.17
C LEU A 67 1.15 5.20 14.87
N LEU A 68 1.39 5.64 13.63
CA LEU A 68 1.22 7.05 13.27
C LEU A 68 -0.22 7.53 13.47
N VAL A 69 -1.22 6.71 13.13
CA VAL A 69 -2.62 7.07 13.37
C VAL A 69 -2.91 7.15 14.87
N GLU A 70 -2.33 6.26 15.67
CA GLU A 70 -2.48 6.32 17.12
C GLU A 70 -1.80 7.57 17.70
N VAL A 71 -0.60 7.91 17.23
CA VAL A 71 0.11 9.15 17.59
C VAL A 71 -0.74 10.37 17.26
N ILE A 72 -1.31 10.44 16.05
CA ILE A 72 -2.24 11.51 15.66
C ILE A 72 -3.40 11.56 16.66
N SER A 73 -4.06 10.42 16.92
CA SER A 73 -5.19 10.36 17.86
C SER A 73 -4.85 10.86 19.26
N ARG A 74 -3.69 10.50 19.81
CA ARG A 74 -3.24 10.95 21.14
C ARG A 74 -2.90 12.44 21.14
N LEU A 75 -2.22 12.94 20.09
CA LEU A 75 -1.93 14.36 19.94
C LEU A 75 -3.21 15.19 19.84
N VAL A 76 -4.22 14.70 19.11
CA VAL A 76 -5.55 15.32 19.04
C VAL A 76 -6.26 15.30 20.40
N GLY A 77 -6.19 14.18 21.13
CA GLY A 77 -6.69 14.08 22.51
C GLY A 77 -6.08 15.13 23.43
N MET A 78 -4.75 15.21 23.47
CA MET A 78 -4.01 16.18 24.28
C MET A 78 -4.32 17.63 23.87
N ALA A 79 -4.41 17.91 22.57
CA ALA A 79 -4.73 19.24 22.04
C ALA A 79 -6.17 19.69 22.35
N ALA A 80 -7.08 18.73 22.55
CA ALA A 80 -8.46 18.99 22.93
C ALA A 80 -8.65 19.12 24.45
N GLU A 81 -7.93 18.33 25.26
CA GLU A 81 -7.95 18.42 26.72
C GLU A 81 -7.36 19.75 27.21
N GLY A 82 -6.37 20.31 26.51
CA GLY A 82 -5.83 21.65 26.77
C GLY A 82 -6.76 22.82 26.43
N ARG A 83 -7.99 22.55 25.95
CA ARG A 83 -9.01 23.58 25.69
C ARG A 83 -9.98 23.64 26.87
N PRO A 84 -9.86 24.62 27.77
CA PRO A 84 -10.93 24.86 28.74
C PRO A 84 -12.23 25.17 27.98
N GLY A 85 -13.31 24.55 28.42
CA GLY A 85 -14.59 24.49 27.74
C GLY A 85 -15.09 25.82 27.20
N GLN A 86 -15.70 25.71 26.02
CA GLN A 86 -16.54 26.70 25.36
C GLN A 86 -17.85 26.96 26.16
N ASP A 87 -17.73 27.22 27.47
CA ASP A 87 -18.81 27.48 28.42
C ASP A 87 -18.53 28.67 29.37
N ALA A 88 -17.51 29.48 29.09
CA ALA A 88 -17.30 30.76 29.78
C ALA A 88 -17.61 31.93 28.84
N TYR A 89 -18.89 32.34 28.82
CA TYR A 89 -19.21 33.70 28.42
C TYR A 89 -18.45 34.68 29.34
N GLN A 90 -17.83 35.70 28.74
CA GLN A 90 -17.07 36.80 29.33
C GLN A 90 -15.59 36.48 29.64
N ASP A 91 -14.68 36.94 28.79
CA ASP A 91 -13.98 38.22 29.04
C ASP A 91 -13.15 38.62 27.81
N GLU A 92 -13.52 39.72 27.17
CA GLU A 92 -12.77 40.37 26.09
C GLU A 92 -11.56 41.10 26.70
N SER A 93 -10.60 40.39 27.31
CA SER A 93 -9.44 41.08 27.92
C SER A 93 -8.12 40.31 28.06
N SER A 94 -7.88 39.19 27.36
CA SER A 94 -6.53 38.58 27.32
C SER A 94 -6.05 38.34 25.89
N VAL A 95 -5.39 39.37 25.33
CA VAL A 95 -4.79 39.34 23.99
C VAL A 95 -3.36 38.78 23.99
N ASP A 96 -2.83 38.33 25.13
CA ASP A 96 -1.45 37.84 25.25
C ASP A 96 -1.37 36.58 26.13
N SER A 97 -1.90 35.46 25.66
CA SER A 97 -1.45 34.16 26.13
C SER A 97 -1.22 33.32 24.90
N GLU A 98 0.06 33.05 24.61
CA GLU A 98 0.45 31.95 23.73
C GLU A 98 -0.27 30.71 24.25
N THR A 99 -1.42 30.41 23.65
CA THR A 99 -2.28 29.30 24.06
C THR A 99 -1.43 28.03 24.04
N ASP A 100 -1.34 27.36 25.18
CA ASP A 100 -0.57 26.12 25.43
C ASP A 100 -0.85 25.00 24.39
N GLY A 101 -1.92 25.12 23.61
CA GLY A 101 -2.23 24.27 22.46
C GLY A 101 -1.42 24.55 21.18
N GLY A 102 -0.67 25.65 21.06
CA GLY A 102 0.07 26.00 19.84
C GLY A 102 1.13 24.98 19.42
N PRO A 103 2.01 24.53 20.34
CA PRO A 103 3.00 23.49 20.05
C PRO A 103 2.36 22.15 19.69
N LEU A 104 1.29 21.77 20.38
CA LEU A 104 0.53 20.54 20.11
C LEU A 104 -0.10 20.54 18.72
N LEU A 105 -0.71 21.67 18.31
CA LEU A 105 -1.28 21.81 16.97
C LEU A 105 -0.19 21.78 15.89
N ARG A 106 1.00 22.29 16.17
CA ARG A 106 2.16 22.16 15.27
C ARG A 106 2.60 20.70 15.14
N ASP A 107 2.64 19.97 16.25
CA ASP A 107 3.01 18.55 16.26
C ASP A 107 1.94 17.70 15.52
N VAL A 108 0.65 18.05 15.63
CA VAL A 108 -0.43 17.47 14.80
C VAL A 108 -0.17 17.77 13.31
N GLY A 109 0.12 19.02 12.95
CA GLY A 109 0.45 19.39 11.57
C GLY A 109 1.65 18.61 11.02
N GLU A 110 2.71 18.44 11.81
CA GLU A 110 3.88 17.64 11.45
C GLU A 110 3.49 16.16 11.23
N SER A 111 2.67 15.59 12.11
CA SER A 111 2.21 14.20 11.96
C SER A 111 1.35 13.99 10.70
N LEU A 112 0.53 14.97 10.32
CA LEU A 112 -0.27 14.93 9.09
C LEU A 112 0.60 15.03 7.84
N LEU A 113 1.68 15.82 7.89
CA LEU A 113 2.65 15.90 6.81
C LEU A 113 3.38 14.57 6.62
N ILE A 114 3.81 13.93 7.71
CA ILE A 114 4.41 12.57 7.67
C ILE A 114 3.41 11.56 7.10
N ALA A 115 2.15 11.62 7.51
CA ALA A 115 1.10 10.71 7.02
C ALA A 115 0.89 10.87 5.51
N ARG A 116 0.94 12.10 4.99
CA ARG A 116 0.87 12.39 3.56
C ARG A 116 2.09 11.89 2.80
N GLU A 117 3.29 12.20 3.28
CA GLU A 117 4.54 11.81 2.61
C GLU A 117 4.68 10.31 2.43
N ARG A 118 4.17 9.53 3.39
CA ARG A 118 4.13 8.07 3.28
C ARG A 118 3.07 7.58 2.30
N GLY A 119 1.88 8.18 2.28
CA GLY A 119 0.79 7.76 1.39
C GLY A 119 0.15 6.40 1.73
N ASP A 120 0.66 5.67 2.73
CA ASP A 120 0.17 4.35 3.14
C ASP A 120 -1.15 4.42 3.93
N ILE A 121 -1.49 5.58 4.51
CA ILE A 121 -2.69 5.77 5.32
C ILE A 121 -3.79 6.38 4.46
N HIS A 122 -4.93 5.70 4.39
CA HIS A 122 -6.09 6.21 3.66
C HIS A 122 -6.55 7.58 4.22
N PRO A 123 -6.70 8.63 3.40
CA PRO A 123 -7.00 9.98 3.89
C PRO A 123 -8.28 10.09 4.72
N VAL A 124 -9.32 9.30 4.39
CA VAL A 124 -10.56 9.25 5.18
C VAL A 124 -10.30 8.76 6.61
N ARG A 125 -9.33 7.84 6.81
CA ARG A 125 -8.99 7.35 8.14
C ARG A 125 -8.30 8.43 8.97
N VAL A 126 -7.42 9.22 8.37
CA VAL A 126 -6.80 10.38 9.01
C VAL A 126 -7.87 11.40 9.40
N LEU A 127 -8.81 11.70 8.50
CA LEU A 127 -9.89 12.66 8.79
C LEU A 127 -10.83 12.22 9.90
N ARG A 128 -11.17 10.93 9.96
CA ARG A 128 -11.93 10.36 11.07
C ARG A 128 -11.19 10.51 12.39
N THR A 129 -9.89 10.24 12.40
CA THR A 129 -9.04 10.42 13.58
C THR A 129 -9.00 11.88 14.03
N LEU A 130 -8.88 12.83 13.09
CA LEU A 130 -8.93 14.27 13.37
C LEU A 130 -10.30 14.75 13.90
N ALA A 131 -11.37 14.06 13.49
CA ALA A 131 -12.74 14.29 13.98
C ALA A 131 -13.00 13.65 15.36
N GLY A 132 -12.00 12.97 15.95
CA GLY A 132 -12.11 12.32 17.25
C GLY A 132 -12.69 10.91 17.20
N GLU A 133 -12.81 10.30 16.02
CA GLU A 133 -13.28 8.92 15.86
C GLU A 133 -12.08 7.96 15.97
N SER A 134 -11.86 7.41 17.17
CA SER A 134 -10.86 6.35 17.39
C SER A 134 -11.41 4.98 16.96
N HIS A 135 -10.54 4.12 16.41
CA HIS A 135 -10.82 2.78 15.87
C HIS A 135 -12.04 2.05 16.49
N GLY A 136 -13.04 1.75 15.65
CA GLY A 136 -14.02 0.69 15.92
C GLY A 136 -15.31 1.07 16.63
N ARG A 137 -15.57 2.35 16.92
CA ARG A 137 -16.84 2.77 17.54
C ARG A 137 -17.76 3.48 16.54
N PHE A 138 -18.53 2.69 15.79
CA PHE A 138 -19.72 3.16 15.08
C PHE A 138 -20.86 3.38 16.08
N GLY A 139 -20.76 4.45 16.88
CA GLY A 139 -21.78 4.87 17.83
C GLY A 139 -22.43 6.16 17.37
N SER A 140 -23.67 6.09 16.90
CA SER A 140 -24.54 7.24 16.61
C SER A 140 -25.05 7.90 17.90
N ASP A 141 -24.17 8.20 18.85
CA ASP A 141 -24.51 9.10 19.95
C ASP A 141 -24.12 10.52 19.54
N ALA A 142 -25.03 11.11 18.77
CA ALA A 142 -25.09 12.54 18.53
C ALA A 142 -25.30 13.26 19.87
N GLY A 143 -24.20 13.61 20.55
CA GLY A 143 -24.29 14.37 21.79
C GLY A 143 -23.02 14.31 22.65
N GLY A 144 -21.91 14.84 22.15
CA GLY A 144 -20.74 15.03 23.01
C GLY A 144 -19.54 15.53 22.23
N SER A 145 -19.02 16.70 22.63
CA SER A 145 -17.79 17.32 22.15
C SER A 145 -16.60 16.36 22.27
N GLY A 146 -16.40 15.52 21.26
CA GLY A 146 -15.21 14.69 21.14
C GLY A 146 -13.95 15.54 20.91
N PRO A 147 -12.76 15.03 21.27
CA PRO A 147 -11.51 15.73 21.01
C PRO A 147 -11.35 15.91 19.50
N SER A 148 -11.46 17.16 19.03
CA SER A 148 -11.38 17.49 17.61
C SER A 148 -10.40 18.64 17.38
N VAL A 149 -9.73 18.57 16.24
CA VAL A 149 -8.73 19.57 15.85
C VAL A 149 -9.42 20.74 15.15
N PRO A 150 -8.94 21.99 15.32
CA PRO A 150 -9.37 23.11 14.50
C PRO A 150 -9.30 22.80 13.01
N LEU A 151 -10.33 23.24 12.29
CA LEU A 151 -10.35 23.16 10.84
C LEU A 151 -9.12 23.82 10.21
N SER A 152 -8.56 24.87 10.82
CA SER A 152 -7.34 25.54 10.33
C SER A 152 -6.13 24.62 10.18
N VAL A 153 -5.98 23.60 11.04
CA VAL A 153 -4.85 22.65 10.97
C VAL A 153 -5.17 21.51 10.00
N ALA A 154 -6.44 21.10 9.92
CA ALA A 154 -6.87 20.05 9.01
C ALA A 154 -6.92 20.52 7.55
N LEU A 155 -7.18 21.81 7.29
CA LEU A 155 -7.36 22.36 5.95
C LEU A 155 -6.14 22.21 5.06
N ASP A 156 -4.93 22.39 5.59
CA ASP A 156 -3.71 22.23 4.80
C ASP A 156 -3.55 20.78 4.30
N TYR A 157 -3.81 19.81 5.19
CA TYR A 157 -3.81 18.40 4.83
C TYR A 157 -4.93 18.08 3.84
N VAL A 158 -6.17 18.45 4.14
CA VAL A 158 -7.35 18.19 3.28
C VAL A 158 -7.20 18.82 1.91
N GLY A 159 -6.80 20.08 1.84
CA GLY A 159 -6.58 20.81 0.59
C GLY A 159 -5.56 20.08 -0.28
N SER A 160 -4.42 19.69 0.32
CA SER A 160 -3.40 18.97 -0.41
C SER A 160 -3.84 17.59 -0.92
N VAL A 161 -4.62 16.84 -0.13
CA VAL A 161 -5.19 15.55 -0.55
C VAL A 161 -6.20 15.75 -1.68
N LEU A 162 -7.04 16.79 -1.61
CA LEU A 162 -8.01 17.10 -2.65
C LEU A 162 -7.32 17.50 -3.96
N ASP A 163 -6.28 18.32 -3.89
CA ASP A 163 -5.47 18.71 -5.06
C ASP A 163 -4.80 17.49 -5.71
N ASP A 164 -4.20 16.61 -4.90
CA ASP A 164 -3.59 15.36 -5.37
C ASP A 164 -4.64 14.46 -6.05
N SER A 165 -5.84 14.36 -5.47
CA SER A 165 -6.95 13.58 -6.03
C SER A 165 -7.51 14.18 -7.33
N ALA A 166 -7.62 15.50 -7.42
CA ALA A 166 -8.07 16.20 -8.62
C ALA A 166 -7.09 15.98 -9.77
N GLY A 167 -5.78 16.11 -9.50
CA GLY A 167 -4.74 15.81 -10.48
C GLY A 167 -4.75 14.34 -10.93
N ALA A 168 -5.02 13.40 -10.03
CA ALA A 168 -5.16 11.99 -10.38
C ALA A 168 -6.39 11.72 -11.26
N ILE A 169 -7.52 12.35 -10.96
CA ILE A 169 -8.75 12.26 -11.76
C ILE A 169 -8.52 12.80 -13.17
N ASP A 170 -7.86 13.96 -13.30
CA ASP A 170 -7.59 14.56 -14.61
C ASP A 170 -6.69 13.68 -15.47
N ARG A 171 -5.64 13.07 -14.88
CA ARG A 171 -4.78 12.10 -15.58
C ARG A 171 -5.57 10.87 -16.00
N LEU A 172 -6.40 10.32 -15.11
CA LEU A 172 -7.21 9.15 -15.43
C LEU A 172 -8.21 9.44 -16.55
N LYS A 173 -8.83 10.62 -16.53
CA LYS A 173 -9.73 11.08 -17.58
C LYS A 173 -9.00 11.20 -18.93
N SER A 174 -7.80 11.79 -18.94
CA SER A 174 -6.96 11.86 -20.15
C SER A 174 -6.65 10.46 -20.69
N ASN A 175 -6.25 9.53 -19.82
CA ASN A 175 -5.96 8.14 -20.24
C ASN A 175 -7.21 7.46 -20.80
N VAL A 176 -8.38 7.64 -20.18
CA VAL A 176 -9.64 7.07 -20.68
C VAL A 176 -10.01 7.66 -22.05
N GLU A 177 -9.80 8.96 -22.26
CA GLU A 177 -10.02 9.60 -23.56
C GLU A 177 -9.05 9.08 -24.64
N GLU A 178 -7.78 8.86 -24.29
CA GLU A 178 -6.78 8.26 -25.17
C GLU A 178 -7.12 6.81 -25.55
N TYR A 179 -7.49 5.98 -24.56
CA TYR A 179 -7.94 4.61 -24.81
C TYR A 179 -9.22 4.57 -25.64
N SER A 180 -10.18 5.45 -25.36
CA SER A 180 -11.40 5.56 -26.16
C SER A 180 -11.11 5.91 -27.61
N LYS A 181 -10.17 6.84 -27.85
CA LYS A 181 -9.73 7.19 -29.20
C LYS A 181 -9.02 6.02 -29.89
N LEU A 182 -8.14 5.32 -29.19
CA LEU A 182 -7.43 4.14 -29.72
C LEU A 182 -8.41 3.03 -30.10
N CYS A 183 -9.39 2.74 -29.24
CA CYS A 183 -10.45 1.78 -29.54
C CYS A 183 -11.25 2.21 -30.78
N GLY A 184 -11.62 3.48 -30.89
CA GLY A 184 -12.33 4.00 -32.07
C GLY A 184 -11.48 3.99 -33.36
N GLU A 185 -10.16 4.10 -33.27
CA GLU A 185 -9.24 3.93 -34.41
C GLU A 185 -9.16 2.47 -34.83
N MET A 186 -9.01 1.55 -33.88
CA MET A 186 -8.98 0.11 -34.14
C MET A 186 -10.30 -0.41 -34.70
N GLU A 187 -11.45 0.05 -34.19
CA GLU A 187 -12.77 -0.29 -34.75
C GLU A 187 -12.91 0.17 -36.21
N ARG A 188 -12.41 1.36 -36.55
CA ARG A 188 -12.38 1.87 -37.92
C ARG A 188 -11.45 1.05 -38.81
N GLU A 189 -10.29 0.64 -38.31
CA GLU A 189 -9.36 -0.23 -39.04
C GLU A 189 -9.98 -1.60 -39.31
N ILE A 190 -10.61 -2.23 -38.31
CA ILE A 190 -11.33 -3.51 -38.47
C ILE A 190 -12.45 -3.37 -39.51
N ALA A 191 -13.25 -2.30 -39.44
CA ALA A 191 -14.31 -2.06 -40.41
C ALA A 191 -13.75 -1.88 -41.84
N SER A 192 -12.60 -1.20 -41.98
CA SER A 192 -11.90 -1.04 -43.25
C SER A 192 -11.42 -2.40 -43.81
N LEU A 193 -10.79 -3.24 -42.98
CA LEU A 193 -10.32 -4.57 -43.37
C LEU A 193 -11.48 -5.48 -43.80
N LEU A 194 -12.58 -5.49 -43.04
CA LEU A 194 -13.78 -6.27 -43.37
C LEU A 194 -14.46 -5.80 -44.67
N SER A 195 -14.49 -4.49 -44.92
CA SER A 195 -15.04 -3.94 -46.17
C SER A 195 -14.15 -4.22 -47.38
N THR A 196 -12.82 -4.25 -47.19
CA THR A 196 -11.84 -4.56 -48.23
C THR A 196 -11.85 -6.05 -48.59
N SER A 197 -12.04 -6.95 -47.61
CA SER A 197 -12.17 -8.39 -47.87
C SER A 197 -13.50 -8.75 -48.54
N ALA A 198 -14.55 -7.95 -48.35
CA ALA A 198 -15.87 -8.19 -48.95
C ALA A 198 -16.03 -7.62 -50.38
N GLY A 199 -15.10 -6.77 -50.86
CA GLY A 199 -15.14 -6.15 -52.18
C GLY A 199 -14.31 -6.85 -53.28
N GLY A 200 -13.69 -7.99 -52.98
CA GLY A 200 -12.66 -8.63 -53.81
C GLY A 200 -13.09 -9.81 -54.67
N THR A 201 -14.38 -10.02 -54.94
CA THR A 201 -14.85 -11.06 -55.85
C THR A 201 -15.91 -10.51 -56.81
N ASP A 202 -15.46 -9.72 -57.79
CA ASP A 202 -16.00 -9.73 -59.17
C ASP A 202 -15.42 -8.54 -59.95
N SER A 203 -14.39 -8.81 -60.74
CA SER A 203 -14.28 -8.20 -62.07
C SER A 203 -13.19 -8.91 -62.86
N ASP A 204 -13.65 -9.72 -63.80
CA ASP A 204 -12.93 -10.09 -65.02
C ASP A 204 -12.07 -8.93 -65.56
N ARG A 205 -10.74 -9.11 -65.59
CA ARG A 205 -9.94 -8.66 -66.74
C ARG A 205 -8.57 -9.32 -66.78
N ALA A 206 -8.41 -10.04 -67.88
CA ALA A 206 -7.24 -10.74 -68.34
C ALA A 206 -5.94 -9.91 -68.36
N LYS A 207 -4.85 -10.67 -68.11
CA LYS A 207 -3.49 -10.57 -68.65
C LYS A 207 -2.57 -9.45 -68.17
N ASP A 208 -1.35 -9.91 -67.90
CA ASP A 208 -0.08 -9.19 -67.72
C ASP A 208 0.07 -8.35 -66.46
N ARG A 209 0.63 -8.99 -65.42
CA ARG A 209 1.91 -8.59 -64.84
C ARG A 209 2.47 -9.70 -63.94
N SER A 210 3.44 -10.42 -64.48
CA SER A 210 4.47 -11.11 -63.71
C SER A 210 5.15 -10.11 -62.76
N GLY A 211 5.20 -10.42 -61.46
CA GLY A 211 6.05 -9.67 -60.55
C GLY A 211 5.61 -9.72 -59.09
N GLY A 212 5.94 -10.81 -58.41
CA GLY A 212 6.35 -10.75 -57.01
C GLY A 212 5.26 -10.86 -55.97
N LEU A 213 4.70 -12.07 -55.80
CA LEU A 213 4.61 -12.73 -54.50
C LEU A 213 4.80 -14.23 -54.81
N SER A 214 5.84 -14.84 -54.26
CA SER A 214 5.95 -16.30 -54.28
C SER A 214 4.69 -16.85 -53.63
N ASP A 215 3.94 -17.66 -54.37
CA ASP A 215 2.84 -18.46 -53.85
C ASP A 215 3.44 -19.31 -52.71
N VAL A 216 3.26 -18.84 -51.48
CA VAL A 216 3.73 -19.56 -50.30
C VAL A 216 2.80 -20.73 -50.19
N GLU A 217 3.28 -21.90 -50.61
CA GLU A 217 2.56 -23.17 -50.54
C GLU A 217 2.42 -23.55 -49.06
N ILE A 218 1.42 -22.97 -48.40
CA ILE A 218 1.14 -23.09 -46.95
C ILE A 218 1.06 -24.56 -46.56
N ASP A 219 0.46 -25.40 -47.41
CA ASP A 219 0.37 -26.85 -47.20
C ASP A 219 1.74 -27.54 -47.18
N GLY A 220 2.68 -27.06 -47.99
CA GLY A 220 4.08 -27.51 -47.96
C GLY A 220 4.79 -27.10 -46.67
N MET A 221 4.46 -25.94 -46.13
CA MET A 221 5.00 -25.42 -44.87
C MET A 221 4.51 -26.23 -43.66
N TYR A 222 3.22 -26.55 -43.60
CA TYR A 222 2.66 -27.42 -42.56
C TYR A 222 3.22 -28.85 -42.65
N SER A 223 3.38 -29.37 -43.86
CA SER A 223 4.01 -30.67 -44.09
C SER A 223 5.47 -30.70 -43.60
N HIS A 224 6.19 -29.58 -43.70
CA HIS A 224 7.56 -29.47 -43.21
C HIS A 224 7.63 -29.36 -41.68
N LEU A 225 6.73 -28.60 -41.05
CA LEU A 225 6.63 -28.50 -39.59
C LEU A 225 6.25 -29.83 -38.94
N GLN A 226 5.28 -30.55 -39.50
CA GLN A 226 4.87 -31.86 -38.98
C GLN A 226 6.03 -32.88 -39.05
N ARG A 227 6.86 -32.78 -40.08
CA ARG A 227 8.03 -33.65 -40.25
C ARG A 227 9.18 -33.31 -39.29
N LEU A 228 9.34 -32.03 -38.94
CA LEU A 228 10.29 -31.57 -37.93
C LEU A 228 9.86 -31.97 -36.50
N GLU A 229 8.56 -32.00 -36.22
CA GLU A 229 8.01 -32.47 -34.95
C GLU A 229 8.26 -33.98 -34.76
N GLU A 230 8.09 -34.78 -35.83
CA GLU A 230 8.40 -36.22 -35.81
C GLU A 230 9.91 -36.53 -35.67
N GLU A 231 10.79 -35.67 -36.17
CA GLU A 231 12.25 -35.79 -35.96
C GLU A 231 12.69 -35.29 -34.57
N GLY A 232 12.06 -34.24 -34.05
CA GLY A 232 12.32 -33.71 -32.70
C GLY A 232 11.91 -34.69 -31.59
N ASP A 233 10.79 -35.39 -31.76
CA ASP A 233 10.26 -36.31 -30.76
C ASP A 233 11.08 -37.62 -30.65
N ARG A 234 11.90 -37.93 -31.66
CA ARG A 234 12.88 -39.04 -31.64
C ARG A 234 14.19 -38.69 -30.92
N LEU A 235 14.55 -37.41 -30.85
CA LEU A 235 15.74 -36.91 -30.15
C LEU A 235 15.46 -36.55 -28.68
N ALA A 236 14.25 -36.10 -28.35
CA ALA A 236 13.87 -35.71 -26.98
C ALA A 236 13.70 -36.92 -26.02
N LYS A 237 13.40 -38.12 -26.53
CA LYS A 237 13.18 -39.33 -25.71
C LYS A 237 14.46 -40.05 -25.23
N SER A 238 15.67 -39.58 -25.59
CA SER A 238 16.92 -40.25 -25.16
C SER A 238 17.84 -39.42 -24.25
N SER A 239 17.49 -38.20 -23.84
CA SER A 239 18.46 -37.30 -23.18
C SER A 239 18.05 -36.63 -21.86
N TYR A 240 16.82 -36.78 -21.35
CA TYR A 240 16.49 -36.22 -20.04
C TYR A 240 15.76 -37.23 -19.16
N GLY A 241 16.36 -37.47 -17.99
CA GLY A 241 15.98 -38.51 -17.05
C GLY A 241 14.65 -38.28 -16.32
N PRO A 242 14.22 -39.29 -15.54
CA PRO A 242 12.86 -39.39 -15.01
C PRO A 242 12.75 -38.61 -13.69
N ARG A 243 12.36 -37.33 -13.73
CA ARG A 243 11.92 -36.58 -12.53
C ARG A 243 10.83 -35.53 -12.76
N MET A 244 10.17 -35.52 -13.92
CA MET A 244 9.04 -34.63 -14.18
C MET A 244 7.73 -35.37 -13.90
N SER A 245 7.43 -35.60 -12.63
CA SER A 245 6.10 -36.06 -12.20
C SER A 245 5.58 -35.10 -11.14
N GLU A 246 4.48 -34.43 -11.50
CA GLU A 246 3.54 -33.71 -10.63
C GLU A 246 4.12 -32.55 -9.81
N ARG A 247 4.35 -31.40 -10.47
CA ARG A 247 4.38 -30.11 -9.76
C ARG A 247 2.94 -29.71 -9.43
N THR A 248 2.68 -29.42 -8.16
CA THR A 248 1.35 -29.10 -7.63
C THR A 248 1.10 -27.60 -7.64
N GLU A 249 -0.16 -27.19 -7.49
CA GLU A 249 -0.56 -25.78 -7.35
C GLU A 249 0.19 -25.06 -6.21
N GLU A 250 0.55 -25.78 -5.14
CA GLU A 250 1.34 -25.24 -4.03
C GLU A 250 2.77 -24.86 -4.43
N ASP A 251 3.35 -25.54 -5.42
CA ASP A 251 4.69 -25.23 -5.93
C ASP A 251 4.68 -23.93 -6.73
N PHE A 252 3.61 -23.65 -7.47
CA PHE A 252 3.42 -22.39 -8.19
C PHE A 252 3.41 -21.19 -7.22
N TRP A 253 2.57 -21.25 -6.17
CA TRP A 253 2.46 -20.14 -5.22
C TRP A 253 3.75 -19.92 -4.42
N ARG A 254 4.48 -20.99 -4.10
CA ARG A 254 5.79 -20.89 -3.44
C ARG A 254 6.83 -20.22 -4.35
N GLU A 255 6.92 -20.66 -5.60
CA GLU A 255 7.89 -20.15 -6.58
C GLU A 255 7.56 -18.70 -6.99
N LEU A 256 6.28 -18.31 -6.99
CA LEU A 256 5.83 -16.92 -7.19
C LEU A 256 6.23 -16.00 -6.03
N SER A 257 6.30 -16.53 -4.81
CA SER A 257 6.71 -15.75 -3.62
C SER A 257 8.23 -15.60 -3.47
N GLU A 258 8.99 -16.54 -4.05
CA GLU A 258 10.46 -16.58 -3.94
C GLU A 258 11.20 -15.98 -5.16
N SER A 259 10.53 -15.88 -6.32
CA SER A 259 11.13 -15.46 -7.59
C SER A 259 10.43 -14.27 -8.24
N ASP A 260 10.94 -13.80 -9.39
CA ASP A 260 10.29 -12.74 -10.17
C ASP A 260 8.89 -13.20 -10.63
N PRO A 261 7.81 -12.52 -10.22
CA PRO A 261 6.45 -12.93 -10.53
C PRO A 261 6.18 -13.09 -12.02
N PHE A 262 6.83 -12.27 -12.85
CA PHE A 262 6.60 -12.29 -14.29
C PHE A 262 7.21 -13.51 -14.98
N GLU A 263 8.44 -13.87 -14.62
CA GLU A 263 9.12 -15.05 -15.17
C GLU A 263 8.44 -16.35 -14.73
N THR A 264 8.02 -16.43 -13.46
CA THR A 264 7.30 -17.60 -12.93
C THR A 264 5.97 -17.80 -13.67
N VAL A 265 5.18 -16.74 -13.87
CA VAL A 265 3.91 -16.83 -14.61
C VAL A 265 4.14 -17.25 -16.07
N CYS A 266 5.14 -16.68 -16.75
CA CYS A 266 5.45 -17.05 -18.13
C CYS A 266 5.89 -18.52 -18.25
N PHE A 267 6.66 -19.01 -17.28
CA PHE A 267 7.10 -20.41 -17.24
C PHE A 267 5.93 -21.39 -17.06
N TYR A 268 5.00 -21.12 -16.14
CA TYR A 268 3.84 -22.00 -15.89
C TYR A 268 2.81 -21.95 -17.02
N LEU A 269 2.67 -20.82 -17.71
CA LEU A 269 1.88 -20.71 -18.94
C LEU A 269 2.49 -21.51 -20.09
N ALA A 270 3.80 -21.36 -20.32
CA ALA A 270 4.50 -22.05 -21.40
C ALA A 270 4.56 -23.57 -21.21
N SER A 271 4.58 -24.03 -19.95
CA SER A 271 4.61 -25.46 -19.61
C SER A 271 3.22 -26.09 -19.52
N GLY A 272 2.13 -25.33 -19.72
CA GLY A 272 0.75 -25.86 -19.76
C GLY A 272 0.17 -26.25 -18.40
N HIS A 273 0.82 -25.86 -17.28
CA HIS A 273 0.40 -26.25 -15.93
C HIS A 273 -0.74 -25.36 -15.37
N MET A 274 -1.01 -24.21 -16.00
CA MET A 274 -2.14 -23.32 -15.65
C MET A 274 -3.54 -23.89 -15.96
N GLY A 275 -3.64 -25.05 -16.61
CA GLY A 275 -4.94 -25.68 -16.89
C GLY A 275 -5.59 -26.37 -15.69
N ASN A 276 -4.84 -26.62 -14.62
CA ASN A 276 -5.27 -27.33 -13.40
C ASN A 276 -5.07 -26.49 -12.12
N ILE A 277 -4.82 -25.18 -12.25
CA ILE A 277 -4.91 -24.17 -11.19
C ILE A 277 -6.27 -23.48 -11.35
#